data_AF-A0AAD7JSP4-F1
#
_entry.id   AF-A0AAD7JSP4-F1
#
_cell.length_a   1.000
_cell.length_b   1.000
_cell.length_c   1.000
_cell.angle_alpha   90.00
_cell.angle_beta   90.00
_cell.angle_gamma   90.00
#
_symmetry.space_group_name_H-M   'P 1'
#
loop_
_entity.id
_entity.type
_entity.pdbx_description
1 polymer ?
#
loop_
_entity_poly.entity_id
_entity_poly.type
_entity_poly.pdbx_seq_one_letter_code
_entity_poly.pdbx_strand_id
1 'polypeptide(L)'
;MTSTLDACFKTAESAAEQNIAARTKEVAEEESDLSDQRVRLDAERHVEFYQELSTDKFATTAPSIMQAFLSHGEACTVLESESLQLATIQRVPAEDDYSPMRPYNAILDRLGESFRQNAQLHASIVALTQEDGSVDSMEEDIEQPSARSQMIHVFSACLPILQGRATNLQMAHELLEGAKENLAMTLHLESLEFSESEDDS
;
A
#
# COMPACT_ATOMS: atom_id res chain seq x y z
N MET A 1 -63.36 -23.98 47.05
CA MET A 1 -61.99 -24.54 46.89
C MET A 1 -61.18 -23.89 45.76
N THR A 2 -61.82 -23.22 44.79
CA THR A 2 -61.13 -22.46 43.71
C THR A 2 -60.26 -21.30 44.24
N SER A 3 -60.70 -20.61 45.29
CA SER A 3 -59.98 -19.45 45.86
C SER A 3 -58.57 -19.74 46.40
N THR A 4 -58.30 -20.97 46.87
CA THR A 4 -56.98 -21.33 47.40
C THR A 4 -55.98 -21.58 46.28
N LEU A 5 -56.45 -22.12 45.15
CA LEU A 5 -55.64 -22.35 43.95
C LEU A 5 -55.22 -21.02 43.30
N ASP A 6 -56.16 -20.07 43.15
CA ASP A 6 -55.85 -18.75 42.59
C ASP A 6 -54.83 -17.98 43.44
N ALA A 7 -54.91 -18.10 44.77
CA ALA A 7 -53.93 -17.50 45.67
C ALA A 7 -52.53 -18.13 45.51
N CYS A 8 -52.45 -19.46 45.38
CA CYS A 8 -51.19 -20.14 45.10
C CYS A 8 -50.61 -19.75 43.73
N PHE A 9 -51.44 -19.64 42.69
CA PHE A 9 -51.01 -19.20 41.36
C PHE A 9 -50.45 -17.78 41.39
N LYS A 10 -51.17 -16.81 41.98
CA LYS A 10 -50.69 -15.43 42.10
C LYS A 10 -49.39 -15.32 42.89
N THR A 11 -49.26 -16.13 43.95
CA THR A 11 -48.03 -16.17 44.75
C THR A 11 -46.86 -16.73 43.94
N ALA A 12 -47.09 -17.82 43.20
CA ALA A 12 -46.07 -18.42 42.34
C ALA A 12 -45.68 -17.50 41.17
N GLU A 13 -46.66 -16.83 40.55
CA GLU A 13 -46.46 -15.85 39.47
C GLU A 13 -45.63 -14.66 39.97
N SER A 14 -46.02 -14.05 41.09
CA SER A 14 -45.27 -12.94 41.68
C SER A 14 -43.85 -13.34 42.09
N ALA A 15 -43.66 -14.55 42.65
CA ALA A 15 -42.34 -15.07 42.97
C ALA A 15 -41.49 -15.31 41.70
N ALA A 16 -42.10 -15.80 40.62
CA ALA A 16 -41.42 -15.99 39.34
C ALA A 16 -41.00 -14.64 38.73
N GLU A 17 -41.87 -13.63 38.75
CA GLU A 17 -41.54 -12.28 38.27
C GLU A 17 -40.40 -11.64 39.08
N GLN A 18 -40.42 -11.78 40.42
CA GLN A 18 -39.35 -11.28 41.27
C GLN A 18 -38.03 -11.99 40.99
N ASN A 19 -38.04 -13.32 40.81
CA ASN A 19 -36.85 -14.08 40.47
C ASN A 19 -36.30 -13.71 39.08
N ILE A 20 -37.17 -13.50 38.08
CA ILE A 20 -36.76 -13.04 36.75
C ILE A 20 -36.13 -11.66 36.85
N ALA A 21 -36.79 -10.70 37.53
CA ALA A 21 -36.27 -9.35 37.69
C ALA A 21 -34.92 -9.33 38.43
N ALA A 22 -34.77 -10.14 39.49
CA ALA A 22 -33.52 -10.28 40.21
C ALA A 22 -32.42 -10.86 39.30
N ARG A 23 -32.72 -11.90 38.52
CA ARG A 23 -31.75 -12.51 37.61
C ARG A 23 -31.38 -11.60 36.45
N THR A 24 -32.33 -10.86 35.89
CA THR A 24 -32.05 -9.87 34.84
C THR A 24 -31.12 -8.78 35.35
N LYS A 25 -31.31 -8.33 36.59
CA LYS A 25 -30.42 -7.35 37.22
C LYS A 25 -29.01 -7.92 37.42
N GLU A 26 -28.90 -9.14 37.96
CA GLU A 26 -27.62 -9.82 38.17
C GLU A 26 -26.85 -10.01 36.85
N VAL A 27 -27.53 -10.47 35.79
CA VAL A 27 -26.92 -10.63 34.46
C VAL A 27 -26.48 -9.29 33.89
N ALA A 28 -27.26 -8.22 34.05
CA ALA A 28 -26.86 -6.89 33.57
C ALA A 28 -25.60 -6.35 34.30
N GLU A 29 -25.46 -6.64 35.60
CA GLU A 29 -24.26 -6.30 36.37
C GLU A 29 -23.05 -7.13 35.89
N GLU A 30 -23.20 -8.45 35.72
CA GLU A 30 -22.14 -9.33 35.18
C GLU A 30 -21.73 -8.95 33.75
N GLU A 31 -22.68 -8.59 32.89
CA GLU A 31 -22.42 -8.13 31.51
C GLU A 31 -21.66 -6.80 31.49
N SER A 32 -21.99 -5.88 32.41
CA SER A 32 -21.26 -4.62 32.56
C SER A 32 -19.81 -4.86 32.97
N ASP A 33 -19.58 -5.72 33.96
CA ASP A 33 -18.23 -6.04 34.44
C ASP A 33 -17.40 -6.74 33.35
N LEU A 34 -18.00 -7.65 32.58
CA LEU A 34 -17.34 -8.31 31.44
C LEU A 34 -17.03 -7.32 30.32
N SER A 35 -17.91 -6.36 30.06
CA SER A 35 -17.67 -5.30 29.08
C SER A 35 -16.45 -4.46 29.49
N ASP A 36 -16.38 -4.04 30.75
CA ASP A 36 -15.27 -3.24 31.26
C ASP A 36 -13.95 -4.01 31.22
N GLN A 37 -13.98 -5.30 31.56
CA GLN A 37 -12.79 -6.18 31.46
C GLN A 37 -12.30 -6.32 30.02
N ARG A 38 -13.21 -6.44 29.04
CA ARG A 38 -12.84 -6.49 27.62
C ARG A 38 -12.16 -5.21 27.18
N VAL A 39 -12.73 -4.06 27.51
CA VAL A 39 -12.15 -2.75 27.18
C VAL A 39 -10.75 -2.61 27.80
N ARG A 40 -10.58 -3.05 29.06
CA ARG A 40 -9.28 -3.00 29.73
C ARG A 40 -8.25 -3.90 29.04
N LEU A 41 -8.62 -5.14 28.74
CA LEU A 41 -7.73 -6.10 28.09
C LEU A 41 -7.34 -5.65 26.67
N ASP A 42 -8.27 -5.07 25.92
CA ASP A 42 -7.98 -4.50 24.60
C ASP A 42 -7.03 -3.30 24.72
N ALA A 43 -7.23 -2.43 25.71
CA ALA A 43 -6.33 -1.32 25.98
C ALA A 43 -4.92 -1.80 26.36
N GLU A 44 -4.80 -2.82 27.21
CA GLU A 44 -3.53 -3.45 27.59
C GLU A 44 -2.81 -4.00 26.36
N ARG A 45 -3.52 -4.75 25.50
CA ARG A 45 -2.97 -5.25 24.22
C ARG A 45 -2.48 -4.14 23.31
N HIS A 46 -3.22 -3.04 23.19
CA HIS A 46 -2.78 -1.90 22.40
C HIS A 46 -1.52 -1.25 22.97
N VAL A 47 -1.42 -1.11 24.30
CA VAL A 47 -0.23 -0.55 24.95
C VAL A 47 0.98 -1.45 24.70
N GLU A 48 0.84 -2.77 24.85
CA GLU A 48 1.90 -3.74 24.56
C GLU A 48 2.36 -3.63 23.10
N PHE A 49 1.41 -3.60 22.15
CA PHE A 49 1.68 -3.41 20.73
C PHE A 49 2.46 -2.11 20.45
N TYR A 50 2.05 -0.97 21.04
CA TYR A 50 2.73 0.30 20.83
C TYR A 50 4.10 0.35 21.51
N GLN A 51 4.28 -0.31 22.66
CA GLN A 51 5.57 -0.42 23.32
C GLN A 51 6.54 -1.26 22.48
N GLU A 52 6.09 -2.42 21.99
CA GLU A 52 6.86 -3.28 21.08
C GLU A 52 7.32 -2.50 19.86
N LEU A 53 6.39 -1.79 19.21
CA LEU A 53 6.70 -0.89 18.10
C LEU A 53 7.73 0.16 18.49
N SER A 54 7.56 0.86 19.60
CA SER A 54 8.43 1.99 19.96
C SER A 54 9.91 1.59 20.16
N THR A 55 10.16 0.33 20.53
CA THR A 55 11.52 -0.20 20.73
C THR A 55 12.13 -0.83 19.48
N ASP A 56 11.31 -1.17 18.49
CA ASP A 56 11.75 -1.90 17.32
C ASP A 56 12.33 -0.95 16.25
N LYS A 57 13.49 -1.31 15.70
CA LYS A 57 14.06 -0.66 14.51
C LYS A 57 13.08 -0.70 13.35
N PHE A 58 12.24 -1.74 13.29
CA PHE A 58 11.13 -1.85 12.36
C PHE A 58 10.26 -0.60 12.39
N ALA A 59 9.82 -0.13 13.56
CA ALA A 59 8.90 1.00 13.64
C ALA A 59 9.52 2.33 13.18
N THR A 60 10.85 2.46 13.24
CA THR A 60 11.54 3.64 12.69
C THR A 60 11.73 3.56 11.17
N THR A 61 11.95 2.37 10.64
CA THR A 61 12.31 2.17 9.22
C THR A 61 11.08 1.96 8.34
N ALA A 62 10.12 1.17 8.81
CA ALA A 62 8.92 0.78 8.07
C ALA A 62 8.10 1.98 7.54
N PRO A 63 7.84 3.05 8.33
CA PRO A 63 7.10 4.21 7.81
C PRO A 63 7.81 4.90 6.66
N SER A 64 9.15 5.01 6.73
CA SER A 64 9.94 5.65 5.67
C SER A 64 9.93 4.85 4.37
N ILE A 65 10.02 3.51 4.47
CA ILE A 65 9.92 2.61 3.32
C ILE A 65 8.53 2.69 2.70
N MET A 66 7.47 2.68 3.53
CA MET A 66 6.09 2.78 3.04
C MET A 66 5.83 4.13 2.37
N GLN A 67 6.33 5.22 2.94
CA GLN A 67 6.23 6.55 2.33
C GLN A 67 6.94 6.60 0.97
N ALA A 68 8.16 6.05 0.89
CA ALA A 68 8.90 5.95 -0.37
C ALA A 68 8.15 5.11 -1.41
N PHE A 69 7.49 4.02 -1.00
CA PHE A 69 6.66 3.18 -1.86
C PHE A 69 5.46 3.92 -2.44
N LEU A 70 4.79 4.76 -1.63
CA LEU A 70 3.66 5.54 -2.09
C LEU A 70 4.11 6.64 -3.07
N SER A 71 5.12 7.43 -2.70
CA SER A 71 5.63 8.50 -3.57
C SER A 71 6.21 7.96 -4.89
N HIS A 72 6.87 6.80 -4.84
CA HIS A 72 7.36 6.12 -6.05
C HIS A 72 6.20 5.73 -6.97
N GLY A 73 5.07 5.27 -6.40
CA GLY A 73 3.87 4.94 -7.16
C GLY A 73 3.30 6.12 -7.92
N GLU A 74 3.16 7.26 -7.25
CA GLU A 74 2.70 8.52 -7.87
C GLU A 74 3.64 8.96 -9.00
N ALA A 75 4.96 8.92 -8.77
CA ALA A 75 5.96 9.25 -9.77
C ALA A 75 5.88 8.32 -11.00
N CYS A 76 5.64 7.02 -10.80
CA CYS A 76 5.45 6.08 -11.90
C CYS A 76 4.22 6.43 -12.74
N THR A 77 3.08 6.71 -12.11
CA THR A 77 1.86 7.09 -12.82
C THR A 77 2.05 8.36 -13.65
N VAL A 78 2.75 9.36 -13.11
CA VAL A 78 3.08 10.58 -13.86
C VAL A 78 3.96 10.25 -15.06
N LEU A 79 5.06 9.51 -14.87
CA LEU A 79 5.98 9.15 -15.94
C LEU A 79 5.32 8.31 -17.04
N GLU A 80 4.48 7.34 -16.68
CA GLU A 80 3.72 6.52 -17.64
C GLU A 80 2.81 7.40 -18.51
N SER A 81 2.10 8.35 -17.88
CA SER A 81 1.19 9.25 -18.60
C SER A 81 1.94 10.23 -19.51
N GLU A 82 3.06 10.81 -19.06
CA GLU A 82 3.91 11.68 -19.87
C GLU A 82 4.52 10.92 -21.04
N SER A 83 4.98 9.69 -20.81
CA SER A 83 5.56 8.82 -21.84
C SER A 83 4.54 8.52 -22.94
N LEU A 84 3.31 8.18 -22.56
CA LEU A 84 2.23 7.92 -23.51
C LEU A 84 1.83 9.18 -24.30
N GLN A 85 1.74 10.32 -23.64
CA GLN A 85 1.43 11.59 -24.31
C GLN A 85 2.51 11.93 -25.34
N LEU A 86 3.78 11.85 -24.96
CA LEU A 86 4.88 12.18 -25.85
C LEU A 86 5.01 11.18 -27.02
N ALA A 87 4.72 9.90 -26.79
CA ALA A 87 4.68 8.90 -27.86
C ALA A 87 3.50 9.10 -28.84
N THR A 88 2.39 9.65 -28.36
CA THR A 88 1.18 9.87 -29.19
C THR A 88 1.26 11.18 -29.98
N ILE A 89 1.92 12.21 -29.46
CA ILE A 89 2.09 13.49 -30.14
C ILE A 89 3.15 13.32 -31.24
N GLN A 90 2.70 12.96 -32.44
CA GLN A 90 3.56 12.77 -33.62
C GLN A 90 4.16 14.08 -34.18
N ARG A 91 3.68 15.25 -33.72
CA ARG A 91 4.20 16.55 -34.14
C ARG A 91 4.54 17.39 -32.93
N VAL A 92 5.83 17.53 -32.65
CA VAL A 92 6.33 18.58 -31.76
C VAL A 92 6.00 19.92 -32.44
N PRO A 93 5.30 20.85 -31.76
CA PRO A 93 5.07 22.18 -32.30
C PRO A 93 6.41 22.79 -32.72
N ALA A 94 6.48 23.33 -33.94
CA ALA A 94 7.68 23.88 -34.55
C ALA A 94 8.21 25.17 -33.87
N GLU A 95 7.78 25.45 -32.64
CA GLU A 95 8.16 26.65 -31.90
C GLU A 95 9.51 26.52 -31.18
N ASP A 96 10.02 25.29 -31.00
CA ASP A 96 11.34 25.02 -30.40
C ASP A 96 12.28 24.32 -31.41
N ASP A 97 12.89 25.12 -32.29
CA ASP A 97 13.78 24.68 -33.40
C ASP A 97 15.06 23.94 -32.95
N TYR A 98 15.40 23.95 -31.67
CA TYR A 98 16.77 23.61 -31.25
C TYR A 98 17.02 22.14 -30.86
N SER A 99 16.01 21.32 -30.55
CA SER A 99 16.21 19.86 -30.40
C SER A 99 14.88 19.11 -30.17
N PRO A 100 14.22 18.59 -31.22
CA PRO A 100 12.98 17.82 -31.08
C PRO A 100 13.15 16.52 -30.25
N MET A 101 14.38 16.05 -30.08
CA MET A 101 14.73 14.85 -29.31
C MET A 101 14.88 15.07 -27.80
N ARG A 102 15.03 16.33 -27.37
CA ARG A 102 15.31 16.65 -25.96
C ARG A 102 14.22 16.16 -24.99
N PRO A 103 12.91 16.32 -25.28
CA PRO A 103 11.87 15.82 -24.40
C PRO A 103 11.92 14.30 -24.21
N TYR A 104 12.19 13.54 -25.27
CA TYR A 104 12.32 12.08 -25.20
C TYR A 104 13.48 11.67 -24.29
N ASN A 105 14.66 12.24 -24.51
CA ASN A 105 15.84 11.93 -23.67
C ASN A 105 15.59 12.27 -22.19
N ALA A 106 14.95 13.41 -21.91
CA ALA A 106 14.65 13.81 -20.54
C ALA A 106 13.71 12.83 -19.83
N ILE A 107 12.67 12.31 -20.50
CA ILE A 107 11.79 11.31 -19.91
C ILE A 107 12.49 9.96 -19.77
N LEU A 108 13.30 9.53 -20.77
CA LEU A 108 14.09 8.29 -20.68
C LEU A 108 15.06 8.31 -19.49
N ASP A 109 15.75 9.42 -19.26
CA ASP A 109 16.63 9.59 -18.09
C ASP A 109 15.85 9.45 -16.77
N ARG A 110 14.67 10.07 -16.68
CA ARG A 110 13.78 9.97 -15.51
C ARG A 110 13.26 8.55 -15.30
N LEU A 111 12.91 7.84 -16.37
CA LEU A 111 12.52 6.43 -16.30
C LEU A 111 13.66 5.58 -15.74
N GLY A 112 14.89 5.79 -16.22
CA GLY A 112 16.09 5.10 -15.71
C GLY A 112 16.37 5.35 -14.22
N GLU A 113 16.16 6.58 -13.74
CA GLU A 113 16.21 6.88 -12.29
C GLU A 113 15.10 6.16 -11.52
N SER A 114 13.86 6.17 -12.03
CA SER A 114 12.72 5.50 -11.39
C SER A 114 12.93 3.98 -11.27
N PHE A 115 13.59 3.34 -12.24
CA PHE A 115 14.00 1.93 -12.14
C PHE A 115 14.98 1.67 -11.00
N ARG A 116 16.01 2.52 -10.85
CA ARG A 116 16.97 2.39 -9.75
C ARG A 116 16.27 2.54 -8.40
N GLN A 117 15.35 3.49 -8.28
CA GLN A 117 14.54 3.68 -7.07
C GLN A 117 13.63 2.47 -6.78
N ASN A 118 12.97 1.91 -7.80
CA ASN A 118 12.17 0.69 -7.65
C ASN A 118 13.02 -0.47 -7.11
N ALA A 119 14.21 -0.70 -7.68
CA ALA A 119 15.11 -1.76 -7.24
C ALA A 119 15.60 -1.56 -5.80
N GLN A 120 15.98 -0.33 -5.43
CA GLN A 120 16.38 0.01 -4.06
C GLN A 120 15.24 -0.21 -3.05
N LEU A 121 14.03 0.20 -3.41
CA LEU A 121 12.85 0.04 -2.58
C LEU A 121 12.47 -1.44 -2.43
N HIS A 122 12.52 -2.21 -3.52
CA HIS A 122 12.32 -3.65 -3.48
C HIS A 122 13.33 -4.32 -2.53
N ALA A 123 14.63 -3.99 -2.64
CA ALA A 123 15.65 -4.51 -1.74
C ALA A 123 15.40 -4.12 -0.28
N SER A 124 14.96 -2.88 -0.03
CA SER A 124 14.65 -2.38 1.32
C SER A 124 13.47 -3.12 1.95
N ILE A 125 12.40 -3.37 1.17
CA ILE A 125 11.24 -4.14 1.62
C ILE A 125 11.65 -5.59 1.90
N VAL A 126 12.40 -6.22 1.00
CA VAL A 126 12.90 -7.59 1.22
C VAL A 126 13.73 -7.67 2.50
N ALA A 127 14.68 -6.77 2.70
CA ALA A 127 15.50 -6.72 3.91
C ALA A 127 14.63 -6.58 5.18
N LEU A 128 13.68 -5.64 5.17
CA LEU A 128 12.76 -5.43 6.30
C LEU A 128 11.95 -6.70 6.64
N THR A 129 11.54 -7.46 5.62
CA THR A 129 10.78 -8.71 5.80
C THR A 129 11.63 -9.92 6.17
N GLN A 130 12.94 -9.89 5.94
CA GLN A 130 13.86 -11.02 6.18
C GLN A 130 14.64 -10.93 7.50
N GLU A 131 14.68 -9.76 8.15
CA GLU A 131 15.41 -9.54 9.41
C GLU A 131 14.90 -10.38 10.62
N ASP A 132 13.96 -11.32 10.43
CA ASP A 132 13.28 -12.05 11.52
C ASP A 132 13.74 -13.50 11.74
N GLY A 133 14.84 -13.93 11.13
CA GLY A 133 15.29 -15.32 11.20
C GLY A 133 16.30 -15.68 12.30
N SER A 134 16.87 -14.72 13.05
CA SER A 134 18.12 -14.98 13.78
C SER A 134 18.11 -14.70 15.29
N VAL A 135 16.95 -14.53 15.93
CA VAL A 135 16.91 -14.40 17.39
C VAL A 135 16.46 -15.71 18.02
N ASP A 136 17.45 -16.33 18.64
CA ASP A 136 17.55 -17.58 19.38
C ASP A 136 16.59 -17.65 20.60
N SER A 137 15.29 -17.45 20.39
CA SER A 137 14.28 -17.48 21.45
C SER A 137 13.69 -18.88 21.58
N MET A 138 14.38 -19.71 22.35
CA MET A 138 13.98 -21.06 22.79
C MET A 138 12.88 -21.10 23.87
N GLU A 139 12.14 -20.02 24.11
CA GLU A 139 11.08 -20.02 25.12
C GLU A 139 9.70 -20.07 24.46
N GLU A 140 9.16 -21.29 24.44
CA GLU A 140 7.76 -21.63 24.16
C GLU A 140 6.85 -20.90 25.17
N ASP A 141 6.43 -19.67 24.87
CA ASP A 141 5.32 -19.05 25.59
C ASP A 141 4.32 -18.42 24.61
N ILE A 142 3.23 -19.16 24.43
CA ILE A 142 1.87 -18.78 23.99
C ILE A 142 1.81 -17.59 23.00
N GLU A 143 1.78 -17.98 21.72
CA GLU A 143 1.65 -17.24 20.46
C GLU A 143 0.60 -16.12 20.47
N GLN A 144 0.98 -14.89 20.85
CA GLN A 144 0.34 -13.70 20.28
C GLN A 144 1.15 -13.26 19.06
N PRO A 145 0.51 -13.02 17.89
CA PRO A 145 1.21 -12.55 16.71
C PRO A 145 1.76 -11.15 17.00
N SER A 146 3.09 -11.04 17.05
CA SER A 146 3.79 -9.77 17.25
C SER A 146 3.28 -8.70 16.28
N ALA A 147 3.33 -7.44 16.72
CA ALA A 147 2.98 -6.30 15.87
C ALA A 147 3.67 -6.36 14.51
N ARG A 148 4.94 -6.77 14.55
CA ARG A 148 5.82 -6.94 13.40
C ARG A 148 5.32 -8.00 12.43
N SER A 149 4.95 -9.19 12.92
CA SER A 149 4.43 -10.29 12.08
C SER A 149 3.22 -9.85 11.26
N GLN A 150 2.30 -9.10 11.87
CA GLN A 150 1.12 -8.57 11.18
C GLN A 150 1.49 -7.59 10.07
N MET A 151 2.48 -6.72 10.29
CA MET A 151 2.91 -5.73 9.30
C MET A 151 3.78 -6.32 8.18
N ILE A 152 4.56 -7.37 8.45
CA ILE A 152 5.41 -8.04 7.44
C ILE A 152 4.57 -8.50 6.23
N HIS A 153 3.36 -8.98 6.47
CA HIS A 153 2.45 -9.37 5.39
C HIS A 153 2.06 -8.18 4.50
N VAL A 154 1.87 -6.99 5.07
CA VAL A 154 1.57 -5.76 4.32
C VAL A 154 2.74 -5.38 3.42
N PHE A 155 3.96 -5.39 3.95
CA PHE A 155 5.17 -5.09 3.18
C PHE A 155 5.44 -6.15 2.09
N SER A 156 5.20 -7.42 2.39
CA SER A 156 5.33 -8.51 1.42
C SER A 156 4.36 -8.34 0.25
N ALA A 157 3.15 -7.85 0.51
CA ALA A 157 2.15 -7.56 -0.54
C ALA A 157 2.55 -6.39 -1.46
N CYS A 158 3.47 -5.51 -1.03
CA CYS A 158 4.00 -4.43 -1.87
C CYS A 158 4.95 -4.93 -2.96
N LEU A 159 5.63 -6.07 -2.77
CA LEU A 159 6.61 -6.61 -3.72
C LEU A 159 6.03 -6.90 -5.11
N PRO A 160 4.92 -7.66 -5.27
CA PRO A 160 4.33 -7.88 -6.58
C PRO A 160 3.84 -6.58 -7.24
N ILE A 161 3.44 -5.58 -6.44
CA ILE A 161 3.06 -4.25 -6.97
C ILE A 161 4.27 -3.53 -7.55
N LEU A 162 5.43 -3.55 -6.86
CA LEU A 162 6.67 -2.98 -7.39
C LEU A 162 7.12 -3.66 -8.67
N GLN A 163 6.98 -4.99 -8.75
CA GLN A 163 7.28 -5.74 -9.97
C GLN A 163 6.36 -5.32 -11.12
N GLY A 164 5.05 -5.19 -10.86
CA GLY A 164 4.10 -4.66 -11.85
C GLY A 164 4.48 -3.27 -12.35
N ARG A 165 4.84 -2.36 -11.44
CA ARG A 165 5.32 -1.01 -11.79
C ARG A 165 6.59 -1.05 -12.64
N ALA A 166 7.56 -1.90 -12.30
CA ALA A 166 8.78 -2.06 -13.08
C ALA A 166 8.47 -2.51 -14.52
N THR A 167 7.56 -3.47 -14.70
CA THR A 167 7.11 -3.90 -16.02
C THR A 167 6.43 -2.77 -16.79
N ASN A 168 5.59 -1.96 -16.13
CA ASN A 168 4.95 -0.82 -16.78
C ASN A 168 5.96 0.26 -17.22
N LEU A 169 6.91 0.61 -16.36
CA LEU A 169 8.00 1.53 -16.69
C LEU A 169 8.83 1.01 -17.88
N GLN A 170 9.03 -0.31 -17.97
CA GLN A 170 9.76 -0.93 -19.07
C GLN A 170 9.01 -0.78 -20.39
N MET A 171 7.70 -1.05 -20.38
CA MET A 171 6.85 -0.82 -21.56
C MET A 171 6.83 0.67 -21.97
N ALA A 172 6.77 1.59 -21.01
CA ALA A 172 6.83 3.03 -21.27
C ALA A 172 8.17 3.45 -21.89
N HIS A 173 9.27 2.86 -21.42
CA HIS A 173 10.61 3.07 -21.98
C HIS A 173 10.69 2.59 -23.45
N GLU A 174 10.28 1.35 -23.72
CA GLU A 174 10.26 0.77 -25.07
C GLU A 174 9.39 1.58 -26.03
N LEU A 175 8.22 2.03 -25.56
CA LEU A 175 7.33 2.90 -26.32
C LEU A 175 8.01 4.23 -26.70
N LEU A 176 8.70 4.87 -25.75
CA LEU A 176 9.40 6.13 -26.00
C LEU A 176 10.61 5.98 -26.90
N GLU A 177 11.38 4.90 -26.77
CA GLU A 177 12.48 4.60 -27.68
C GLU A 177 11.96 4.43 -29.10
N GLY A 178 10.91 3.62 -29.30
CA GLY A 178 10.29 3.45 -30.61
C GLY A 178 9.73 4.76 -31.19
N ALA A 179 9.08 5.59 -30.37
CA ALA A 179 8.58 6.90 -30.80
C ALA A 179 9.73 7.85 -31.18
N LYS A 180 10.82 7.85 -30.41
CA LYS A 180 12.02 8.64 -30.67
C LYS A 180 12.71 8.21 -31.97
N GLU A 181 12.84 6.91 -32.20
CA GLU A 181 13.39 6.35 -33.45
C GLU A 181 12.55 6.73 -34.66
N ASN A 182 11.23 6.64 -34.55
CA ASN A 182 10.31 7.06 -35.62
C ASN A 182 10.47 8.55 -35.95
N LEU A 183 10.52 9.41 -34.93
CA LEU A 183 10.76 10.84 -35.13
C LEU A 183 12.13 11.11 -35.79
N ALA A 184 13.17 10.38 -35.39
CA ALA A 184 14.50 10.54 -35.98
C ALA A 184 14.50 10.17 -37.46
N MET A 185 13.77 9.11 -37.82
CA MET A 185 13.58 8.70 -39.21
C MET A 185 12.80 9.75 -40.01
N THR A 186 11.71 10.30 -39.46
CA THR A 186 10.94 11.36 -40.12
C THR A 186 11.79 12.59 -40.39
N LEU A 187 12.54 13.08 -39.39
CA LEU A 187 13.43 14.23 -39.56
C LEU A 187 14.54 13.95 -40.59
N HIS A 188 15.05 12.72 -40.65
CA HIS A 188 16.04 12.33 -41.64
C HIS A 188 15.46 12.35 -43.06
N LEU A 189 14.24 11.84 -43.26
CA LEU A 189 13.54 11.89 -44.56
C LEU A 189 13.23 13.31 -44.99
N GLU A 190 12.74 14.16 -44.08
CA GLU A 190 12.50 15.59 -44.35
C GLU A 190 13.81 16.29 -44.75
N SER A 191 14.93 16.02 -44.06
CA SER A 191 16.23 16.60 -44.41
C SER A 191 16.72 16.19 -45.81
N LEU A 192 16.37 14.99 -46.30
CA LEU A 192 16.70 14.56 -47.66
C LEU A 192 15.83 15.28 -48.70
N GLU A 193 14.52 15.43 -48.43
CA GLU A 193 13.59 16.16 -49.30
C GLU A 193 14.00 17.62 -49.51
N PHE A 194 14.45 18.29 -48.44
CA PHE A 194 14.97 19.66 -48.56
C PHE A 194 16.24 19.74 -49.42
N SER A 195 17.15 18.76 -49.31
CA SER A 195 18.38 18.75 -50.11
C SER A 195 18.14 18.55 -51.61
N GLU A 196 17.15 17.75 -52.01
CA GLU A 196 16.81 17.56 -53.43
C GLU A 196 16.13 18.79 -54.04
N SER A 197 15.42 19.59 -53.24
CA SER A 197 14.75 20.81 -53.71
C SER A 197 15.69 21.98 -54.01
N GLU A 198 16.91 21.97 -53.47
CA GLU A 198 17.91 23.03 -53.68
C GLU A 198 18.74 22.83 -54.97
N ASP A 199 18.88 21.60 -55.48
CA ASP A 199 19.69 21.30 -56.67
C ASP A 199 18.97 21.54 -58.01
N ASP A 200 17.64 21.70 -58.01
CA ASP A 200 16.80 21.92 -59.21
C ASP A 200 16.49 23.41 -59.51
N SER A 201 17.09 24.36 -58.76
CA SER A 201 16.91 25.82 -58.90
C SER A 201 18.17 26.56 -59.37
#